data_AF-A0A0D2DJ56-F1
#
_entry.id   AF-A0A0D2DJ56-F1
#
_cell.length_a   1.000
_cell.length_b   1.000
_cell.length_c   1.000
_cell.angle_alpha   90.00
_cell.angle_beta   90.00
_cell.angle_gamma   90.00
#
_symmetry.space_group_name_H-M   'P 1'
#
loop_
_entity.id
_entity.type
_entity.pdbx_description
1 polymer ?
#
loop_
_entity_poly.entity_id
_entity_poly.type
_entity_poly.pdbx_seq_one_letter_code
_entity_poly.pdbx_strand_id
1 'polypeptide(L)'
;MAISGVDVPVEPLQSKEDVETIETASNSSQEAVGFDKKATKRLIRKMDWALLPFLALLYLLSFLDRTNIGNARLAGIEEDLGMSGLDYNVALAIFFPFYVAVEPASNLMMKRTRPSIWIPIIMVAWGVCCTLMGLVHNYAGLLAARAALGIAEGGLFPGVTFYITLWYRRHECGLRMAIFFSAATAAGAFGGLLARAIIEMDGIGGKAGWAWIFIIEGLITLLLASHSLL
;
A
#
# COMPACT_ATOMS: atom_id res chain seq x y z
N MET A 1 33.72 -41.03 -46.44
CA MET A 1 32.50 -40.32 -46.00
C MET A 1 32.87 -38.84 -45.91
N ALA A 2 32.59 -38.10 -46.99
CA ALA A 2 32.95 -36.70 -47.16
C ALA A 2 31.77 -35.83 -46.74
N ILE A 3 32.04 -34.73 -46.03
CA ILE A 3 31.15 -33.56 -46.03
C ILE A 3 32.04 -32.36 -46.32
N SER A 4 31.85 -31.84 -47.53
CA SER A 4 32.50 -30.69 -48.14
C SER A 4 32.24 -29.44 -47.32
N GLY A 5 33.29 -28.66 -47.05
CA GLY A 5 33.15 -27.25 -46.72
C GLY A 5 32.48 -26.53 -47.89
N VAL A 6 31.43 -25.78 -47.59
CA VAL A 6 30.81 -24.85 -48.54
C VAL A 6 31.37 -23.48 -48.17
N ASP A 7 32.41 -23.07 -48.86
CA ASP A 7 32.87 -21.68 -48.88
C ASP A 7 31.83 -20.85 -49.65
N VAL A 8 30.97 -20.15 -48.92
CA VAL A 8 30.06 -19.17 -49.52
C VAL A 8 30.88 -17.90 -49.81
N PRO A 9 30.94 -17.41 -51.06
CA PRO A 9 31.64 -16.18 -51.37
C PRO A 9 30.93 -15.02 -50.69
N VAL A 10 31.64 -14.30 -49.81
CA VAL A 10 31.13 -13.04 -49.24
C VAL A 10 31.45 -11.94 -50.24
N GLU A 11 30.49 -11.65 -51.11
CA GLU A 11 30.54 -10.52 -52.04
C GLU A 11 30.53 -9.21 -51.25
N PRO A 12 31.45 -8.25 -51.48
CA PRO A 12 31.49 -7.02 -50.72
C PRO A 12 30.28 -6.15 -51.07
N LEU A 13 29.49 -5.79 -50.06
CA LEU A 13 28.33 -4.91 -50.18
C LEU A 13 28.73 -3.57 -50.83
N GLN A 14 28.39 -3.39 -52.11
CA GLN A 14 28.60 -2.16 -52.88
C GLN A 14 27.26 -1.50 -53.21
N SER A 15 26.67 -0.77 -52.27
CA SER A 15 26.04 0.54 -52.51
C SER A 15 25.49 1.09 -51.19
N LYS A 16 25.48 2.42 -51.03
CA LYS A 16 24.83 3.08 -49.88
C LYS A 16 23.29 2.97 -49.94
N GLU A 17 22.74 2.71 -51.12
CA GLU A 17 21.29 2.63 -51.38
C GLU A 17 20.69 1.32 -50.84
N ASP A 18 21.44 0.22 -50.87
CA ASP A 18 20.99 -1.07 -50.32
C ASP A 18 20.91 -1.06 -48.78
N VAL A 19 21.79 -0.31 -48.12
CA VAL A 19 21.79 -0.12 -46.66
C VAL A 19 20.61 0.75 -46.22
N GLU A 20 20.32 1.83 -46.95
CA GLU A 20 19.15 2.68 -46.70
C GLU A 20 17.82 1.93 -46.96
N THR A 21 17.79 1.06 -47.96
CA THR A 21 16.60 0.26 -48.29
C THR A 21 16.30 -0.79 -47.20
N ILE A 22 17.33 -1.38 -46.59
CA ILE A 22 17.18 -2.34 -45.48
C ILE A 22 16.83 -1.62 -44.16
N GLU A 23 17.39 -0.44 -43.88
CA GLU A 23 16.99 0.38 -42.72
C GLU A 23 15.54 0.86 -42.84
N THR A 24 15.10 1.22 -44.05
CA THR A 24 13.72 1.66 -44.31
C THR A 24 12.71 0.50 -44.25
N ALA A 25 13.10 -0.71 -44.70
CA ALA A 25 12.28 -1.93 -44.60
C ALA A 25 12.19 -2.47 -43.15
N SER A 26 13.26 -2.33 -42.37
CA SER A 26 13.29 -2.72 -40.95
C SER A 26 12.48 -1.76 -40.07
N ASN A 27 12.51 -0.46 -40.37
CA ASN A 27 11.71 0.55 -39.67
C ASN A 27 10.21 0.49 -40.03
N SER A 28 9.84 0.02 -41.22
CA SER A 28 8.44 -0.05 -41.65
C SER A 28 7.71 -1.31 -41.16
N SER A 29 8.42 -2.33 -40.71
CA SER A 29 7.83 -3.63 -40.33
C SER A 29 7.65 -3.81 -38.81
N GLN A 30 8.11 -2.88 -37.96
CA GLN A 30 8.09 -3.05 -36.49
C GLN A 30 7.14 -2.12 -35.68
N GLU A 31 6.47 -1.12 -36.26
CA GLU A 31 5.60 -0.22 -35.47
C GLU A 31 4.11 -0.20 -35.88
N ALA A 32 3.62 -1.28 -36.47
CA ALA A 32 2.18 -1.49 -36.74
C ALA A 32 1.41 -2.10 -35.53
N VAL A 33 1.79 -1.77 -34.30
CA VAL A 33 0.95 -1.91 -33.09
C VAL A 33 1.04 -0.60 -32.31
N GLY A 34 0.52 0.47 -32.93
CA GLY A 34 0.54 1.82 -32.37
C GLY A 34 -0.29 1.92 -31.09
N PHE A 35 0.36 1.78 -29.94
CA PHE A 35 -0.17 2.33 -28.70
C PHE A 35 -0.19 3.85 -28.81
N ASP A 36 -1.37 4.44 -29.03
CA ASP A 36 -1.52 5.90 -29.03
C ASP A 36 -1.02 6.46 -27.68
N LYS A 37 0.07 7.23 -27.72
CA LYS A 37 0.69 7.87 -26.56
C LYS A 37 -0.32 8.80 -25.83
N LYS A 38 -1.28 9.40 -26.56
CA LYS A 38 -2.34 10.22 -25.96
C LYS A 38 -3.40 9.37 -25.27
N ALA A 39 -3.88 8.28 -25.89
CA ALA A 39 -4.79 7.32 -25.26
C ALA A 39 -4.18 6.67 -24.01
N THR A 40 -2.90 6.26 -24.09
CA THR A 40 -2.16 5.68 -22.96
C THR A 40 -2.05 6.67 -21.80
N LYS A 41 -1.73 7.94 -22.07
CA LYS A 41 -1.63 8.99 -21.04
C LYS A 41 -2.99 9.35 -20.44
N ARG A 42 -4.09 9.27 -21.21
CA ARG A 42 -5.47 9.43 -20.71
C ARG A 42 -5.90 8.26 -19.84
N LEU A 43 -5.58 7.03 -20.22
CA LEU A 43 -5.83 5.83 -19.41
C LEU A 43 -5.06 5.87 -18.09
N ILE A 44 -3.76 6.19 -18.14
CA ILE A 44 -2.91 6.35 -16.96
C ILE A 44 -3.47 7.46 -16.06
N ARG A 45 -3.89 8.61 -16.59
CA ARG A 45 -4.53 9.66 -15.77
C ARG A 45 -5.84 9.21 -15.16
N LYS A 46 -6.69 8.52 -15.91
CA LYS A 46 -7.98 8.04 -15.40
C LYS A 46 -7.79 7.02 -14.28
N MET A 47 -6.77 6.19 -14.42
CA MET A 47 -6.33 5.22 -13.42
C MET A 47 -5.66 5.90 -12.22
N ASP A 48 -4.83 6.91 -12.43
CA ASP A 48 -4.24 7.74 -11.38
C ASP A 48 -5.35 8.38 -10.54
N TRP A 49 -6.36 8.98 -11.18
CA TRP A 49 -7.49 9.63 -10.50
C TRP A 49 -8.37 8.69 -9.66
N ALA A 50 -8.35 7.38 -9.94
CA ALA A 50 -9.09 6.41 -9.15
C ALA A 50 -8.20 5.74 -8.08
N LEU A 51 -6.97 5.37 -8.44
CA LEU A 51 -6.09 4.54 -7.61
C LEU A 51 -5.18 5.36 -6.69
N LEU A 52 -4.61 6.49 -7.15
CA LEU A 52 -3.76 7.31 -6.30
C LEU A 52 -4.48 7.87 -5.07
N PRO A 53 -5.68 8.50 -5.17
CA PRO A 53 -6.34 9.01 -3.98
C PRO A 53 -6.71 7.89 -3.01
N PHE A 54 -7.09 6.71 -3.54
CA PHE A 54 -7.40 5.55 -2.72
C PHE A 54 -6.18 5.00 -2.00
N LEU A 55 -5.07 4.72 -2.70
CA LEU A 55 -3.84 4.26 -2.08
C LEU A 55 -3.24 5.31 -1.13
N ALA A 56 -3.36 6.61 -1.45
CA ALA A 56 -2.90 7.70 -0.60
C ALA A 56 -3.73 7.78 0.68
N LEU A 57 -5.05 7.63 0.58
CA LEU A 57 -5.95 7.59 1.73
C LEU A 57 -5.69 6.35 2.59
N LEU A 58 -5.56 5.17 1.98
CA LEU A 58 -5.20 3.93 2.66
C LEU A 58 -3.88 4.07 3.42
N TYR A 59 -2.86 4.66 2.80
CA TYR A 59 -1.57 4.90 3.43
C TYR A 59 -1.64 5.97 4.52
N LEU A 60 -2.48 7.00 4.32
CA LEU A 60 -2.79 8.00 5.33
C LEU A 60 -3.39 7.34 6.57
N LEU A 61 -4.41 6.49 6.42
CA LEU A 61 -5.00 5.79 7.57
C LEU A 61 -3.97 4.84 8.22
N SER A 62 -3.10 4.17 7.46
CA SER A 62 -2.08 3.27 8.04
C SER A 62 -1.09 4.02 8.93
N PHE A 63 -0.69 5.23 8.51
CA PHE A 63 0.10 6.10 9.38
C PHE A 63 -0.71 6.67 10.53
N LEU A 64 -1.99 6.96 10.30
CA LEU A 64 -2.87 7.52 11.32
C LEU A 64 -3.03 6.55 12.50
N ASP A 65 -3.24 5.25 12.28
CA ASP A 65 -3.28 4.23 13.35
C ASP A 65 -2.01 4.24 14.21
N ARG A 66 -0.84 4.31 13.57
CA ARG A 66 0.46 4.36 14.27
C ARG A 66 0.61 5.62 15.11
N THR A 67 0.10 6.75 14.64
CA THR A 67 0.09 7.98 15.44
C THR A 67 -1.01 8.00 16.49
N ASN A 68 -2.12 7.30 16.25
CA ASN A 68 -3.28 7.27 17.12
C ASN A 68 -3.03 6.59 18.44
N ILE A 69 -2.16 5.58 18.51
CA ILE A 69 -1.72 5.05 19.82
C ILE A 69 -0.90 6.04 20.63
N GLY A 70 -0.10 6.88 19.95
CA GLY A 70 0.57 8.01 20.60
C GLY A 70 -0.42 9.04 21.13
N ASN A 71 -1.47 9.34 20.36
CA ASN A 71 -2.53 10.26 20.79
C ASN A 71 -3.41 9.66 21.90
N ALA A 72 -3.69 8.36 21.84
CA ALA A 72 -4.44 7.62 22.86
C ALA A 72 -3.71 7.64 24.21
N ARG A 73 -2.38 7.63 24.21
CA ARG A 73 -1.56 7.84 25.41
C ARG A 73 -1.87 9.18 26.08
N LEU A 74 -2.00 10.25 25.29
CA LEU A 74 -2.37 11.57 25.79
C LEU A 74 -3.82 11.62 26.30
N ALA A 75 -4.66 10.70 25.85
CA ALA A 75 -6.06 10.55 26.24
C ALA A 75 -6.28 9.56 27.39
N GLY A 76 -5.22 9.18 28.13
CA GLY A 76 -5.36 8.38 29.35
C GLY A 76 -5.45 6.87 29.15
N ILE A 77 -5.08 6.33 27.98
CA ILE A 77 -5.13 4.87 27.71
C ILE A 77 -4.34 4.04 28.75
N GLU A 78 -3.26 4.59 29.31
CA GLU A 78 -2.44 3.91 30.31
C GLU A 78 -3.20 3.71 31.64
N GLU A 79 -3.96 4.72 32.08
CA GLU A 79 -4.74 4.66 33.32
C GLU A 79 -5.97 3.74 33.15
N ASP A 80 -6.67 3.86 32.02
CA ASP A 80 -7.87 3.07 31.73
C ASP A 80 -7.63 1.57 31.60
N LEU A 81 -6.44 1.19 31.12
CA LEU A 81 -6.05 -0.22 30.93
C LEU A 81 -5.17 -0.76 32.06
N GLY A 82 -4.88 0.05 33.07
CA GLY A 82 -4.04 -0.33 34.21
C GLY A 82 -2.59 -0.62 33.81
N MET A 83 -2.06 0.09 32.81
CA MET A 83 -0.71 -0.10 32.29
C MET A 83 0.33 0.55 33.21
N SER A 84 1.49 -0.08 33.37
CA SER A 84 2.56 0.46 34.22
C SER A 84 3.94 0.38 33.56
N GLY A 85 4.77 1.40 33.78
CA GLY A 85 6.19 1.39 33.39
C GLY A 85 6.43 1.18 31.90
N LEU A 86 6.81 -0.05 31.51
CA LEU A 86 7.21 -0.43 30.15
C LEU A 86 6.07 -1.01 29.31
N ASP A 87 4.88 -1.23 29.88
CA ASP A 87 3.76 -1.89 29.21
C ASP A 87 3.34 -1.19 27.90
N TYR A 88 3.33 0.15 27.89
CA TYR A 88 3.05 0.93 26.68
C TYR A 88 4.09 0.66 25.58
N ASN A 89 5.38 0.61 25.95
CA ASN A 89 6.44 0.33 25.00
C ASN A 89 6.36 -1.11 24.48
N VAL A 90 5.94 -2.07 25.30
CA VAL A 90 5.70 -3.46 24.87
C VAL A 90 4.51 -3.52 23.90
N ALA A 91 3.41 -2.81 24.19
CA ALA A 91 2.25 -2.71 23.29
C ALA A 91 2.58 -2.06 21.94
N LEU A 92 3.54 -1.13 21.90
CA LEU A 92 4.10 -0.61 20.64
C LEU A 92 5.02 -1.63 19.96
N ALA A 93 5.90 -2.26 20.73
CA ALA A 93 6.92 -3.16 20.19
C ALA A 93 6.33 -4.45 19.60
N ILE A 94 5.25 -4.97 20.18
CA ILE A 94 4.63 -6.24 19.76
C ILE A 94 4.11 -6.18 18.32
N PHE A 95 3.77 -5.01 17.81
CA PHE A 95 3.34 -4.83 16.42
C PHE A 95 4.42 -5.26 15.41
N PHE A 96 5.68 -4.87 15.64
CA PHE A 96 6.78 -5.08 14.69
C PHE A 96 7.12 -6.54 14.38
N PRO A 97 7.26 -7.47 15.35
CA PRO A 97 7.59 -8.86 15.03
C PRO A 97 6.50 -9.54 14.20
N PHE A 98 5.22 -9.27 14.48
CA PHE A 98 4.11 -9.81 13.68
C PHE A 98 4.08 -9.22 12.27
N TYR A 99 4.32 -7.91 12.15
CA TYR A 99 4.45 -7.24 10.86
C TYR A 99 5.58 -7.86 10.00
N VAL A 100 6.78 -7.99 10.58
CA VAL A 100 7.96 -8.56 9.90
C VAL A 100 7.77 -10.04 9.57
N ALA A 101 7.07 -10.81 10.41
CA ALA A 101 6.79 -12.22 10.13
C ALA A 101 5.86 -12.41 8.92
N VAL A 102 4.90 -11.50 8.73
CA VAL A 102 3.94 -11.58 7.61
C VAL A 102 4.50 -10.98 6.33
N GLU A 103 5.46 -10.05 6.40
CA GLU A 103 6.07 -9.43 5.23
C GLU A 103 6.59 -10.43 4.16
N PRO A 104 7.42 -11.45 4.50
CA PRO A 104 7.84 -12.47 3.53
C PRO A 104 6.69 -13.38 3.08
N ALA A 105 5.74 -13.67 3.98
CA ALA A 105 4.56 -14.46 3.64
C ALA A 105 3.66 -13.74 2.62
N SER A 106 3.46 -12.44 2.78
CA SER A 106 2.71 -11.59 1.84
C SER A 106 3.43 -11.51 0.49
N ASN A 107 4.76 -11.35 0.48
CA ASN A 107 5.55 -11.38 -0.76
C ASN A 107 5.40 -12.70 -1.53
N LEU A 108 5.32 -13.84 -0.84
CA LEU A 108 5.05 -15.13 -1.47
C LEU A 108 3.60 -15.22 -1.96
N MET A 109 2.65 -14.73 -1.15
CA MET A 109 1.22 -14.73 -1.49
C MET A 109 0.94 -13.92 -2.75
N MET A 110 1.57 -12.76 -2.93
CA MET A 110 1.41 -11.90 -4.11
C MET A 110 1.83 -12.56 -5.42
N LYS A 111 2.70 -13.58 -5.39
CA LYS A 111 2.99 -14.39 -6.59
C LYS A 111 1.85 -15.34 -6.96
N ARG A 112 0.97 -15.66 -6.01
CA ARG A 112 -0.11 -16.66 -6.14
C ARG A 112 -1.50 -16.04 -6.22
N THR A 113 -1.72 -14.88 -5.59
CA THR A 113 -3.02 -14.20 -5.51
C THR A 113 -3.06 -12.94 -6.37
N ARG A 114 -4.24 -12.62 -6.92
CA ARG A 114 -4.45 -11.36 -7.66
C ARG A 114 -4.37 -10.16 -6.72
N PRO A 115 -3.47 -9.19 -6.95
CA PRO A 115 -3.28 -8.02 -6.07
C PRO A 115 -4.55 -7.18 -5.89
N SER A 116 -5.42 -7.15 -6.89
CA SER A 116 -6.70 -6.44 -6.84
C SER A 116 -7.66 -6.95 -5.76
N ILE A 117 -7.53 -8.20 -5.32
CA ILE A 117 -8.38 -8.81 -4.28
C ILE A 117 -7.64 -8.82 -2.94
N TRP A 118 -6.30 -8.90 -2.96
CA TRP A 118 -5.48 -8.98 -1.76
C TRP A 118 -5.52 -7.67 -0.95
N ILE A 119 -5.44 -6.51 -1.61
CA ILE A 119 -5.44 -5.20 -0.93
C ILE A 119 -6.74 -4.95 -0.16
N PRO A 120 -7.95 -5.12 -0.76
CA PRO A 120 -9.19 -4.93 -0.02
C PRO A 120 -9.37 -5.91 1.14
N ILE A 121 -8.92 -7.17 1.01
CA ILE A 121 -8.99 -8.15 2.11
C ILE A 121 -8.16 -7.69 3.31
N ILE A 122 -6.93 -7.24 3.06
CA ILE A 122 -6.05 -6.68 4.10
C ILE A 122 -6.73 -5.47 4.75
N MET A 123 -7.33 -4.57 3.97
CA MET A 123 -8.03 -3.41 4.50
C MET A 123 -9.23 -3.77 5.38
N VAL A 124 -10.02 -4.77 4.99
CA VAL A 124 -11.13 -5.24 5.82
C VAL A 124 -10.61 -5.85 7.12
N ALA A 125 -9.61 -6.74 7.04
CA ALA A 125 -9.02 -7.35 8.22
C ALA A 125 -8.42 -6.29 9.17
N TRP A 126 -7.72 -5.32 8.61
CA TRP A 126 -7.13 -4.21 9.34
C TRP A 126 -8.19 -3.31 9.98
N GLY A 127 -9.21 -2.88 9.22
CA GLY A 127 -10.32 -2.07 9.75
C GLY A 127 -11.08 -2.78 10.88
N VAL A 128 -11.34 -4.08 10.75
CA VAL A 128 -11.92 -4.89 11.84
C VAL A 128 -11.01 -4.90 13.06
N CYS A 129 -9.70 -5.09 12.90
CA CYS A 129 -8.75 -5.06 14.01
C CYS A 129 -8.71 -3.70 14.71
N CYS A 130 -8.72 -2.58 13.97
CA CYS A 130 -8.79 -1.22 14.53
C CYS A 130 -10.08 -1.02 15.33
N THR A 131 -11.23 -1.40 14.78
CA THR A 131 -12.52 -1.27 15.49
C THR A 131 -12.56 -2.13 16.76
N LEU A 132 -12.03 -3.36 16.70
CA LEU A 132 -11.92 -4.23 17.87
C LEU A 132 -10.97 -3.65 18.93
N MET A 133 -9.88 -3.00 18.52
CA MET A 133 -8.93 -2.36 19.43
C MET A 133 -9.59 -1.24 20.26
N GLY A 134 -10.51 -0.48 19.67
CA GLY A 134 -11.30 0.53 20.40
C GLY A 134 -12.38 -0.05 21.35
N LEU A 135 -12.60 -1.36 21.35
CA LEU A 135 -13.53 -2.05 22.25
C LEU A 135 -12.84 -2.80 23.39
N VAL A 136 -11.51 -2.73 23.46
CA VAL A 136 -10.72 -3.40 24.48
C VAL A 136 -10.84 -2.68 25.83
N HIS A 137 -10.88 -3.45 26.92
CA HIS A 137 -10.92 -2.94 28.29
C HIS A 137 -9.75 -3.46 29.16
N ASN A 138 -8.82 -4.23 28.58
CA ASN A 138 -7.69 -4.82 29.30
C ASN A 138 -6.38 -4.76 28.49
N TYR A 139 -5.25 -4.63 29.19
CA TYR A 139 -3.92 -4.60 28.57
C TYR A 139 -3.65 -5.80 27.65
N ALA A 140 -4.04 -7.01 28.09
CA ALA A 140 -3.89 -8.22 27.30
C ALA A 140 -4.68 -8.18 25.98
N GLY A 141 -5.90 -7.61 25.98
CA GLY A 141 -6.69 -7.43 24.78
C GLY A 141 -6.08 -6.40 23.84
N LEU A 142 -5.41 -5.37 24.38
CA LEU A 142 -4.70 -4.38 23.56
C LEU A 142 -3.51 -5.04 22.86
N LEU A 143 -2.75 -5.87 23.58
CA LEU A 143 -1.66 -6.66 23.00
C LEU A 143 -2.15 -7.63 21.91
N ALA A 144 -3.25 -8.34 22.17
CA ALA A 144 -3.82 -9.27 21.19
C ALA A 144 -4.32 -8.54 19.94
N ALA A 145 -5.03 -7.41 20.11
CA ALA A 145 -5.48 -6.57 19.01
C ALA A 145 -4.29 -6.02 18.21
N ARG A 146 -3.23 -5.56 18.88
CA ARG A 146 -1.99 -5.08 18.26
C ARG A 146 -1.24 -6.17 17.48
N ALA A 147 -1.19 -7.37 18.02
CA ALA A 147 -0.61 -8.52 17.33
C ALA A 147 -1.40 -8.87 16.06
N ALA A 148 -2.74 -8.95 16.16
CA ALA A 148 -3.62 -9.17 15.03
C ALA A 148 -3.50 -8.05 13.98
N LEU A 149 -3.37 -6.80 14.43
CA LEU A 149 -3.15 -5.65 13.58
C LEU A 149 -1.84 -5.77 12.80
N GLY A 150 -0.74 -6.15 13.46
CA GLY A 150 0.55 -6.39 12.80
C GLY A 150 0.48 -7.48 11.73
N ILE A 151 -0.28 -8.56 12.00
CA ILE A 151 -0.52 -9.63 11.02
C ILE A 151 -1.33 -9.11 9.83
N ALA A 152 -2.36 -8.29 10.07
CA ALA A 152 -3.21 -7.74 9.02
C ALA A 152 -2.46 -6.69 8.17
N GLU A 153 -1.71 -5.79 8.79
CA GLU A 153 -1.02 -4.68 8.12
C GLU A 153 0.26 -5.13 7.38
N GLY A 154 0.91 -6.23 7.81
CA GLY A 154 2.18 -6.71 7.24
C GLY A 154 2.17 -6.93 5.72
N GLY A 155 1.00 -7.13 5.12
CA GLY A 155 0.85 -7.28 3.67
C GLY A 155 0.59 -5.99 2.89
N LEU A 156 0.30 -4.87 3.57
CA LEU A 156 -0.18 -3.64 2.97
C LEU A 156 0.90 -2.91 2.17
N PHE A 157 2.07 -2.67 2.77
CA PHE A 157 3.19 -2.01 2.11
C PHE A 157 3.74 -2.77 0.89
N PRO A 158 4.07 -4.08 0.98
CA PRO A 158 4.51 -4.83 -0.18
C PRO A 158 3.38 -4.98 -1.22
N GLY A 159 2.12 -5.10 -0.78
CA GLY A 159 0.94 -5.11 -1.61
C GLY A 159 0.77 -3.87 -2.49
N VAL A 160 0.81 -2.70 -1.87
CA VAL A 160 0.69 -1.40 -2.56
C VAL A 160 1.86 -1.19 -3.51
N THR A 161 3.08 -1.50 -3.06
CA THR A 161 4.29 -1.41 -3.89
C THR A 161 4.17 -2.28 -5.14
N PHE A 162 3.77 -3.54 -4.96
CA PHE A 162 3.59 -4.47 -6.07
C PHE A 162 2.48 -4.03 -7.03
N TYR A 163 1.37 -3.54 -6.49
CA TYR A 163 0.26 -3.01 -7.26
C TYR A 163 0.69 -1.84 -8.16
N ILE A 164 1.48 -0.90 -7.64
CA ILE A 164 2.04 0.20 -8.43
C ILE A 164 2.97 -0.32 -9.53
N THR A 165 3.80 -1.32 -9.23
CA THR A 165 4.73 -1.88 -10.24
C THR A 165 4.06 -2.64 -11.37
N LEU A 166 2.83 -3.14 -11.17
CA LEU A 166 2.06 -3.83 -12.21
C LEU A 166 1.36 -2.85 -13.16
N TRP A 167 0.86 -1.75 -12.63
CA TRP A 167 0.05 -0.79 -13.40
C TRP A 167 0.88 0.32 -14.06
N TYR A 168 2.07 0.62 -13.53
CA TYR A 168 2.89 1.73 -14.00
C TYR A 168 4.25 1.28 -14.52
N ARG A 169 4.79 2.03 -15.50
CA ARG A 169 6.13 1.78 -16.05
C ARG A 169 7.19 2.19 -15.02
N ARG A 170 8.35 1.51 -15.01
CA ARG A 170 9.45 1.75 -14.05
C ARG A 170 9.85 3.23 -13.86
N HIS A 171 9.86 4.03 -14.93
CA HIS A 171 10.23 5.45 -14.88
C HIS A 171 9.14 6.35 -14.26
N GLU A 172 7.91 5.84 -14.17
CA GLU A 172 6.71 6.55 -13.71
C GLU A 172 6.31 6.16 -12.28
N CYS A 173 6.81 5.03 -11.76
CA CYS A 173 6.55 4.56 -10.40
C CYS A 173 7.11 5.48 -9.32
N GLY A 174 8.31 6.05 -9.53
CA GLY A 174 9.01 6.83 -8.51
C GLY A 174 8.25 8.07 -8.05
N LEU A 175 7.71 8.85 -9.00
CA LEU A 175 6.89 10.03 -8.69
C LEU A 175 5.64 9.66 -7.89
N ARG A 176 4.99 8.55 -8.25
CA ARG A 176 3.76 8.08 -7.58
C ARG A 176 4.04 7.60 -6.17
N MET A 177 5.12 6.85 -5.97
CA MET A 177 5.63 6.50 -4.65
C MET A 177 5.94 7.73 -3.80
N ALA A 178 6.54 8.78 -4.38
CA ALA A 178 6.78 10.03 -3.66
C ALA A 178 5.46 10.71 -3.23
N ILE A 179 4.43 10.70 -4.08
CA ILE A 179 3.09 11.20 -3.72
C ILE A 179 2.49 10.34 -2.58
N PHE A 180 2.64 9.02 -2.64
CA PHE A 180 2.20 8.12 -1.56
C PHE A 180 2.91 8.42 -0.23
N PHE A 181 4.24 8.55 -0.24
CA PHE A 181 4.98 8.94 0.97
C PHE A 181 4.60 10.33 1.49
N SER A 182 4.26 11.27 0.59
CA SER A 182 3.78 12.59 1.00
C SER A 182 2.46 12.51 1.78
N ALA A 183 1.59 11.55 1.45
CA ALA A 183 0.34 11.31 2.17
C ALA A 183 0.58 10.85 3.61
N ALA A 184 1.65 10.09 3.90
CA ALA A 184 2.01 9.73 5.27
C ALA A 184 2.44 10.94 6.10
N THR A 185 3.22 11.85 5.52
CA THR A 185 3.59 13.10 6.20
C THR A 185 2.35 13.93 6.51
N ALA A 186 1.40 14.02 5.56
CA ALA A 186 0.12 14.67 5.80
C ALA A 186 -0.68 13.96 6.91
N ALA A 187 -0.73 12.63 6.91
CA ALA A 187 -1.37 11.84 7.95
C ALA A 187 -0.84 12.17 9.35
N GLY A 188 0.49 12.24 9.51
CA GLY A 188 1.10 12.59 10.79
C GLY A 188 0.77 14.02 11.23
N ALA A 189 0.72 14.97 10.29
CA ALA A 189 0.39 16.36 10.58
C ALA A 189 -1.09 16.54 11.00
N PHE A 190 -2.02 15.86 10.32
CA PHE A 190 -3.45 15.97 10.60
C PHE A 190 -3.94 14.99 11.67
N GLY A 191 -3.26 13.87 11.89
CA GLY A 191 -3.66 12.81 12.81
C GLY A 191 -3.75 13.28 14.26
N GLY A 192 -2.78 14.07 14.72
CA GLY A 192 -2.84 14.68 16.05
C GLY A 192 -3.99 15.69 16.22
N LEU A 193 -4.28 16.47 15.17
CA LEU A 193 -5.39 17.44 15.18
C LEU A 193 -6.75 16.72 15.21
N LEU A 194 -6.92 15.70 14.37
CA LEU A 194 -8.11 14.83 14.35
C LEU A 194 -8.29 14.12 15.69
N ALA A 195 -7.22 13.54 16.23
CA ALA A 195 -7.28 12.89 17.53
C ALA A 195 -7.69 13.87 18.63
N ARG A 196 -7.13 15.10 18.66
CA ARG A 196 -7.53 16.09 19.66
C ARG A 196 -9.00 16.46 19.57
N ALA A 197 -9.54 16.57 18.35
CA ALA A 197 -10.96 16.83 18.13
C ALA A 197 -11.85 15.66 18.59
N ILE A 198 -11.42 14.41 18.37
CA ILE A 198 -12.16 13.21 18.77
C ILE A 198 -12.07 12.96 20.28
N ILE A 199 -10.95 13.30 20.94
CA ILE A 199 -10.81 13.21 22.40
C ILE A 199 -11.84 14.07 23.13
N GLU A 200 -12.33 15.15 22.52
CA GLU A 200 -13.40 15.97 23.10
C GLU A 200 -14.75 15.22 23.21
N MET A 201 -14.89 14.07 22.53
CA MET A 201 -16.01 13.14 22.68
C MET A 201 -15.88 12.20 23.88
N ASP A 202 -14.95 12.47 24.80
CA ASP A 202 -14.78 11.70 26.01
C ASP A 202 -16.08 11.64 26.84
N GLY A 203 -16.44 10.44 27.29
CA GLY A 203 -17.69 10.18 28.02
C GLY A 203 -18.94 10.00 27.14
N ILE A 204 -18.88 10.26 25.82
CA ILE A 204 -20.00 9.96 24.92
C ILE A 204 -20.17 8.44 24.79
N GLY A 205 -21.34 7.93 25.18
CA GLY A 205 -21.64 6.50 25.15
C GLY A 205 -20.91 5.67 26.23
N GLY A 206 -20.38 6.30 27.28
CA GLY A 206 -19.67 5.61 28.37
C GLY A 206 -18.33 5.00 27.96
N LYS A 207 -17.73 5.49 26.87
CA LYS A 207 -16.42 5.08 26.38
C LYS A 207 -15.44 6.25 26.49
N ALA A 208 -14.19 5.93 26.78
CA ALA A 208 -13.11 6.89 26.84
C ALA A 208 -12.81 7.48 25.45
N GLY A 209 -12.36 8.73 25.41
CA GLY A 209 -12.04 9.44 24.16
C GLY A 209 -11.07 8.68 23.24
N TRP A 210 -10.13 7.90 23.81
CA TRP A 210 -9.19 7.09 23.02
C TRP A 210 -9.86 5.94 22.26
N ALA A 211 -10.93 5.34 22.80
CA ALA A 211 -11.66 4.26 22.14
C ALA A 211 -12.34 4.76 20.86
N TRP A 212 -12.88 5.99 20.90
CA TRP A 212 -13.53 6.62 19.75
C TRP A 212 -12.57 6.89 18.59
N ILE A 213 -11.31 7.22 18.88
CA ILE A 213 -10.27 7.41 17.86
C ILE A 213 -10.17 6.15 16.98
N PHE A 214 -10.01 4.98 17.61
CA PHE A 214 -9.84 3.71 16.90
C PHE A 214 -11.13 3.21 16.25
N ILE A 215 -12.29 3.42 16.89
CA ILE A 215 -13.59 3.02 16.34
C ILE A 215 -13.90 3.81 15.06
N ILE A 216 -13.79 5.15 15.11
CA ILE A 216 -14.10 6.01 13.97
C ILE A 216 -13.15 5.74 12.81
N GLU A 217 -11.85 5.63 13.09
CA GLU A 217 -10.86 5.31 12.08
C GLU A 217 -11.12 3.94 11.44
N GLY A 218 -11.32 2.90 12.24
CA GLY A 218 -11.62 1.56 11.73
C GLY A 218 -12.88 1.51 10.88
N LEU A 219 -13.92 2.27 11.27
CA LEU A 219 -15.17 2.35 10.51
C LEU A 219 -14.97 3.02 9.15
N ILE A 220 -14.21 4.11 9.09
CA ILE A 220 -13.85 4.78 7.84
C ILE A 220 -13.06 3.82 6.94
N THR A 221 -12.08 3.08 7.49
CA THR A 221 -11.32 2.07 6.74
C THR A 221 -12.24 1.00 6.14
N LEU A 222 -13.21 0.50 6.91
CA LEU A 222 -14.15 -0.51 6.45
C LEU A 222 -15.06 0.01 5.33
N LEU A 223 -15.54 1.25 5.45
CA LEU A 223 -16.34 1.89 4.39
C LEU A 223 -15.53 2.03 3.11
N LEU A 224 -14.28 2.48 3.20
CA LEU A 224 -13.38 2.59 2.05
C LEU A 224 -13.07 1.23 1.42
N ALA A 225 -12.83 0.21 2.25
CA ALA A 225 -12.57 -1.15 1.79
C ALA A 225 -13.79 -1.72 1.06
N SER A 226 -15.00 -1.48 1.59
CA SER A 226 -16.25 -1.91 0.96
C SER A 226 -16.49 -1.22 -0.39
N HIS A 227 -16.17 0.07 -0.50
CA HIS A 227 -16.28 0.81 -1.75
C HIS A 227 -15.28 0.32 -2.80
N SER A 228 -14.08 -0.10 -2.38
CA SER A 228 -13.07 -0.65 -3.29
C SER A 228 -13.40 -2.05 -3.81
N LEU A 229 -14.30 -2.78 -3.15
CA LEU A 229 -14.73 -4.13 -3.53
C LEU A 229 -15.87 -4.13 -4.57
N LEU A 230 -16.51 -2.97 -4.77
CA LEU A 230 -17.72 -2.78 -5.59
C LEU A 230 -17.36 -2.18 -6.95
#